data_AF-A0A1U8AM30-F1
#
_entry.id   AF-A0A1U8AM30-F1
#
_cell.length_a   1.000
_cell.length_b   1.000
_cell.length_c   1.000
_cell.angle_alpha   90.00
_cell.angle_beta   90.00
_cell.angle_gamma   90.00
#
_symmetry.space_group_name_H-M   'P 1'
#
loop_
_entity.id
_entity.type
_entity.pdbx_description
1 polymer ?
#
loop_
_entity_poly.entity_id
_entity_poly.type
_entity_poly.pdbx_seq_one_letter_code
_entity_poly.pdbx_strand_id
1 'polypeptide(L)' 'MVVLRVPLHCNGCARKVEKHISKMRGIVTSYQVDLENKEVVVTGDALPFEVLESVSKVKNAELWEFS' A
#
# COMPACT_ATOMS: atom_id res chain seq x y z
N MET A 1 2.90 -10.47 -4.90
CA MET A 1 1.74 -9.66 -4.49
C MET A 1 1.86 -9.42 -3.00
N VAL A 2 1.65 -8.18 -2.56
CA VAL A 2 1.75 -7.74 -1.16
C VAL A 2 0.44 -7.05 -0.82
N VAL A 3 -0.15 -7.41 0.33
CA VAL A 3 -1.36 -6.76 0.86
C VAL A 3 -1.00 -6.12 2.18
N LEU A 4 -1.37 -4.85 2.33
CA LEU A 4 -1.16 -4.06 3.55
C LEU A 4 -2.49 -3.60 4.12
N ARG A 5 -2.63 -3.69 5.44
CA ARG A 5 -3.65 -2.97 6.20
C ARG A 5 -3.19 -1.55 6.43
N VAL A 6 -4.00 -0.57 6.06
CA VAL A 6 -3.67 0.85 6.17
C VAL A 6 -4.88 1.60 6.73
N PRO A 7 -4.77 2.34 7.85
CA PRO A 7 -5.90 3.06 8.44
C PRO A 7 -6.26 4.29 7.58
N LEU A 8 -7.07 4.05 6.55
CA LEU A 8 -7.64 5.05 5.66
C LEU A 8 -9.03 5.44 6.19
N HIS A 9 -9.27 6.74 6.39
CA HIS A 9 -10.52 7.28 6.94
C HIS A 9 -11.16 8.34 6.02
N CYS A 10 -10.49 8.71 4.93
CA CYS A 10 -11.03 9.61 3.93
C CYS A 10 -10.32 9.41 2.57
N ASN A 11 -10.96 9.90 1.51
CA ASN A 11 -10.39 9.90 0.16
C ASN A 11 -9.04 10.64 0.09
N GLY A 12 -8.83 11.65 0.94
CA GLY A 12 -7.55 12.37 1.03
C GLY A 12 -6.41 11.46 1.49
N CYS A 13 -6.66 10.58 2.47
CA CYS A 13 -5.67 9.60 2.92
C CYS A 13 -5.38 8.56 1.83
N ALA A 14 -6.42 8.02 1.19
CA ALA A 14 -6.27 7.04 0.11
C ALA A 14 -5.42 7.62 -1.03
N ARG A 15 -5.77 8.83 -1.49
CA ARG A 15 -5.02 9.54 -2.56
C ARG A 15 -3.58 9.85 -2.18
N LYS A 16 -3.29 10.13 -0.90
CA LYS A 16 -1.92 10.36 -0.41
C LYS A 16 -1.08 9.09 -0.54
N VAL A 17 -1.63 7.93 -0.19
CA VAL A 17 -0.98 6.62 -0.31
C VAL A 17 -0.81 6.25 -1.78
N GLU A 18 -1.86 6.40 -2.58
CA GLU A 18 -1.84 6.14 -4.02
C GLU A 18 -0.76 6.97 -4.76
N LYS A 19 -0.68 8.27 -4.46
CA LYS A 19 0.35 9.16 -5.02
C LYS A 19 1.77 8.77 -4.58
N HIS A 20 1.91 8.12 -3.42
CA HIS A 20 3.21 7.63 -2.96
C HIS A 20 3.61 6.35 -3.71
N ILE A 21 2.71 5.37 -3.80
CA ILE A 21 2.97 4.08 -4.46
C ILE A 21 3.23 4.25 -5.96
N SER A 22 2.53 5.19 -6.63
CA SER A 22 2.77 5.47 -8.05
C SER A 22 4.19 5.95 -8.39
N LYS A 23 4.99 6.32 -7.38
CA LYS A 23 6.41 6.68 -7.52
C LYS A 23 7.36 5.49 -7.37
N MET A 24 6.89 4.35 -6.87
CA MET A 24 7.67 3.10 -6.74
C MET A 24 7.80 2.37 -8.09
N ARG A 25 8.15 3.13 -9.14
CA ARG A 25 8.24 2.64 -10.52
C ARG A 25 9.39 1.63 -10.66
N GLY A 26 9.17 0.59 -11.45
CA GLY A 26 10.17 -0.44 -11.77
C GLY A 26 10.02 -1.73 -10.97
N ILE A 27 9.47 -1.65 -9.75
CA ILE A 27 9.22 -2.80 -8.88
C ILE A 27 7.72 -3.12 -8.81
N VAL A 28 6.88 -2.09 -8.84
CA VAL A 28 5.41 -2.23 -8.84
C VAL A 28 4.87 -2.26 -10.26
N THR A 29 4.12 -3.30 -10.60
CA THR A 29 3.40 -3.48 -11.87
C THR A 29 1.99 -2.89 -11.80
N SER A 30 1.30 -3.07 -10.69
CA SER A 30 -0.02 -2.49 -10.44
C SER A 30 -0.27 -2.33 -8.95
N TYR A 31 -1.21 -1.47 -8.60
CA TYR A 31 -1.63 -1.26 -7.22
C TYR A 31 -3.13 -0.96 -7.15
N GLN A 32 -3.73 -1.26 -6.00
CA GLN A 32 -5.10 -0.90 -5.66
C GLN A 32 -5.12 -0.36 -4.23
N VAL A 33 -5.82 0.75 -4.03
CA VAL A 33 -6.05 1.33 -2.70
C VAL A 33 -7.55 1.26 -2.43
N ASP A 34 -7.93 0.47 -1.43
CA ASP A 34 -9.30 0.26 -1.03
C ASP A 34 -9.58 1.01 0.28
N LEU A 35 -10.39 2.07 0.18
CA LEU A 35 -10.78 2.86 1.34
C LEU A 35 -11.80 2.11 2.23
N GLU A 36 -12.67 1.30 1.63
CA GLU A 36 -13.74 0.58 2.34
C GLU A 36 -13.13 -0.51 3.22
N ASN A 37 -12.26 -1.33 2.63
CA ASN A 37 -11.56 -2.41 3.32
C ASN A 37 -10.31 -1.94 4.08
N LYS A 38 -9.91 -0.67 3.90
CA LYS A 38 -8.69 -0.10 4.53
C LYS A 38 -7.45 -0.89 4.16
N GLU A 39 -7.35 -1.21 2.87
CA GLU A 39 -6.35 -2.09 2.31
C GLU A 39 -5.59 -1.43 1.17
N VAL A 40 -4.34 -1.87 0.99
CA VAL A 40 -3.52 -1.54 -0.15
C VAL A 40 -2.95 -2.83 -0.71
N VAL A 41 -3.25 -3.09 -1.97
CA VAL A 41 -2.73 -4.23 -2.71
C VAL A 41 -1.67 -3.74 -3.69
N VAL A 42 -0.50 -4.36 -3.67
CA VAL A 42 0.62 -4.06 -4.57
C VAL A 42 1.02 -5.34 -5.29
N THR A 43 1.06 -5.29 -6.61
CA THR A 43 1.47 -6.40 -7.47
C THR A 43 2.71 -6.00 -8.24
N GLY A 44 3.68 -6.91 -8.33
CA GLY A 44 4.98 -6.69 -8.96
C GLY A 44 6.06 -7.51 -8.25
N ASP A 45 7.31 -7.15 -8.52
CA ASP A 45 8.52 -7.82 -8.02
C ASP A 45 9.00 -7.25 -6.68
N ALA A 46 8.06 -6.69 -5.90
CA ALA A 46 8.34 -6.01 -4.65
C ALA A 46 8.38 -6.99 -3.48
N LEU A 47 9.40 -6.87 -2.64
CA LEU A 47 9.45 -7.63 -1.40
C LEU A 47 8.46 -7.03 -0.38
N PRO A 48 7.76 -7.85 0.42
CA PRO A 48 6.75 -7.37 1.37
C PRO A 48 7.23 -6.26 2.30
N PHE A 49 8.47 -6.38 2.81
CA PHE A 49 9.05 -5.39 3.72
C PHE A 49 9.38 -4.05 3.04
N GLU A 50 9.76 -4.06 1.75
CA GLU A 50 10.04 -2.83 1.00
C GLU A 50 8.77 -2.02 0.79
N VAL A 51 7.67 -2.71 0.45
CA VAL A 51 6.35 -2.08 0.30
C VAL A 51 5.86 -1.54 1.64
N LEU A 52 5.98 -2.36 2.71
CA LEU A 52 5.64 -1.96 4.06
C LEU A 52 6.41 -0.71 4.49
N GLU A 53 7.73 -0.69 4.33
CA GLU A 53 8.57 0.45 4.70
C GLU A 53 8.21 1.70 3.90
N SER A 54 7.98 1.55 2.59
CA SER A 54 7.61 2.68 1.74
C SER A 54 6.27 3.28 2.12
N VAL A 55 5.23 2.47 2.28
CA VAL A 55 3.89 2.95 2.66
C VAL A 55 3.92 3.55 4.08
N SER A 56 4.70 2.96 5.00
CA SER A 56 4.87 3.46 6.37
C SER A 56 5.46 4.88 6.44
N LYS A 57 6.16 5.35 5.39
CA LYS A 57 6.65 6.76 5.31
C LYS A 57 5.52 7.78 5.18
N VAL A 58 4.32 7.37 4.73
CA VAL A 58 3.17 8.27 4.56
C VAL A 58 2.01 7.98 5.50
N LYS A 59 1.84 6.72 5.91
CA LYS A 59 0.80 6.26 6.83
C LYS A 59 1.19 4.92 7.45
N ASN A 60 0.90 4.73 8.73
CA ASN A 60 1.08 3.42 9.39
C ASN A 60 0.48 2.30 8.54
N ALA A 61 1.21 1.21 8.38
CA ALA A 61 0.77 0.05 7.62
C ALA A 61 1.26 -1.21 8.30
N GLU A 62 0.55 -2.30 8.07
CA GLU A 62 0.90 -3.64 8.56
C GLU A 62 0.74 -4.63 7.41
N LEU A 63 1.60 -5.65 7.37
CA LEU A 63 1.42 -6.75 6.42
C LEU A 63 0.14 -7.50 6.76
N TRP A 64 -0.62 -7.84 5.72
CA TRP A 64 -1.77 -8.72 5.88
C TRP A 64 -1.28 -10.15 6.11
N GLU A 65 -1.19 -10.56 7.37
CA GLU A 65 -0.94 -11.94 7.76
C GLU A 65 -2.25 -12.73 7.54
N PHE A 66 -2.20 -13.76 6.68
CA PHE A 66 -3.28 -14.73 6.59
C PHE A 66 -3.17 -15.64 7.82
N SER A 67 -3.99 -15.39 8.84
CA SER A 67 -4.20 -16.33 9.96
C SER A 67 -5.12 -17.47 9.56
#